data_AF-A0A099KS87-F1
#
_entry.id   AF-A0A099KS87-F1
#
_cell.length_a   1.000
_cell.length_b   1.000
_cell.length_c   1.000
_cell.angle_alpha   90.00
_cell.angle_beta   90.00
_cell.angle_gamma   90.00
#
_symmetry.space_group_name_H-M   'P 1'
#
loop_
_entity.id
_entity.type
_entity.pdbx_description
1 polymer ?
#
loop_
_entity_poly.entity_id
_entity_poly.type
_entity_poly.pdbx_seq_one_letter_code
_entity_poly.pdbx_strand_id
1 'polypeptide(L)'
;MNLLKTFATASLIALASIGANASQIVSGGVTWDPDFDNGFTSDFISTGVFKQYYVAGTARGSISVGDKISDFNLVTLDDTLEGYGFLTTFNGQNASEYCVTCDVLSFTFTDFKLDDLTAVGAPIFTGGSAAIYANLGGLPTSYADASDDLLWLELDAVVNPLAGDGAGSTIDVAGTVVGGLNANAYFDVVGGAAASNFDTDGELFGSDLAYSATRNAGQDTGGFIINGNSIPEPTSLAIFGLGILGLAGAARRKA
;
A
#
# COMPACT_ATOMS: atom_id res chain seq x y z
N MET A 1 5.53 50.37 27.73
CA MET A 1 6.33 49.33 27.06
C MET A 1 5.98 49.39 25.58
N ASN A 2 6.89 49.88 24.72
CA ASN A 2 6.58 50.36 23.36
C ASN A 2 6.06 49.26 22.42
N LEU A 3 4.98 49.56 21.68
CA LEU A 3 4.34 48.71 20.66
C LEU A 3 5.32 48.04 19.69
N LEU A 4 6.41 48.73 19.34
CA LEU A 4 7.47 48.24 18.48
C LEU A 4 8.17 46.97 19.01
N LYS A 5 8.33 46.84 20.33
CA LYS A 5 8.90 45.62 20.94
C LYS A 5 7.91 44.46 20.85
N THR A 6 6.61 44.72 20.98
CA THR A 6 5.56 43.70 20.90
C THR A 6 5.42 43.15 19.48
N PHE A 7 5.49 43.99 18.45
CA PHE A 7 5.50 43.54 17.05
C PHE A 7 6.76 42.72 16.71
N ALA A 8 7.95 43.18 17.09
CA ALA A 8 9.19 42.46 16.83
C ALA A 8 9.22 41.06 17.47
N THR A 9 8.62 40.89 18.66
CA THR A 9 8.56 39.59 19.35
C THR A 9 7.53 38.64 18.72
N ALA A 10 6.39 39.16 18.23
CA ALA A 10 5.39 38.36 17.52
C ALA A 10 5.87 37.91 16.14
N SER A 11 6.62 38.76 15.43
CA SER A 11 7.21 38.43 14.12
C SER A 11 8.28 37.34 14.22
N LEU A 12 9.08 37.31 15.30
CA LEU A 12 10.09 36.26 15.54
C LEU A 12 9.47 34.88 15.79
N ILE A 13 8.29 34.81 16.40
CA ILE A 13 7.56 33.54 16.62
C ILE A 13 6.93 33.05 15.32
N ALA A 14 6.40 33.95 14.48
CA ALA A 14 5.86 33.62 13.16
C ALA A 14 6.94 33.19 12.15
N LEU A 15 8.19 33.66 12.31
CA LEU A 15 9.34 33.25 11.50
C LEU A 15 9.94 31.90 11.95
N ALA A 16 9.65 31.44 13.17
CA ALA A 16 10.09 30.13 13.66
C ALA A 16 9.15 28.97 13.25
N SER A 17 7.94 29.28 12.79
CA SER A 17 6.92 28.30 12.38
C SER A 17 6.99 27.87 10.90
N ILE A 18 8.02 28.28 10.15
CA ILE A 18 8.10 28.08 8.69
C ILE A 18 9.02 26.90 8.27
N GLY A 19 9.41 26.04 9.21
CA GLY A 19 10.35 24.93 8.95
C GLY A 19 9.95 23.60 9.57
N ALA A 20 8.66 23.35 9.77
CA ALA A 20 8.19 22.03 10.16
C ALA A 20 8.32 21.10 8.94
N ASN A 21 9.43 20.36 8.86
CA ASN A 21 9.43 19.11 8.10
C ASN A 21 8.55 18.14 8.89
N ALA A 22 7.67 17.37 8.24
CA ALA A 22 6.96 16.31 8.96
C ALA A 22 7.98 15.39 9.63
N SER A 23 7.71 15.04 10.89
CA SER A 23 8.52 14.04 11.57
C SER A 23 8.22 12.66 10.99
N GLN A 24 9.22 11.78 11.02
CA GLN A 24 8.98 10.36 10.74
C GLN A 24 7.83 9.85 11.62
N ILE A 25 6.92 9.09 11.01
CA ILE A 25 5.85 8.37 11.69
C ILE A 25 6.35 6.97 11.97
N VAL A 26 6.01 6.44 13.15
CA VAL A 26 6.29 5.04 13.50
C VAL A 26 4.98 4.33 13.83
N SER A 27 4.64 3.31 13.06
CA SER A 27 3.51 2.43 13.35
C SER A 27 3.85 0.97 13.05
N GLY A 28 3.44 0.08 13.96
CA GLY A 28 3.64 -1.36 13.81
C GLY A 28 5.11 -1.78 13.65
N GLY A 29 6.05 -1.01 14.20
CA GLY A 29 7.48 -1.32 14.05
C GLY A 29 8.13 -0.85 12.76
N VAL A 30 7.40 -0.12 11.93
CA VAL A 30 7.86 0.47 10.67
C VAL A 30 7.92 1.99 10.83
N THR A 31 8.97 2.61 10.31
CA THR A 31 9.14 4.06 10.25
C THR A 31 9.13 4.56 8.81
N TRP A 32 8.51 5.70 8.56
CA TRP A 32 8.52 6.36 7.25
C TRP A 32 8.37 7.87 7.38
N ASP A 33 8.77 8.58 6.32
CA ASP A 33 8.51 10.01 6.15
C ASP A 33 7.17 10.17 5.40
N PRO A 34 6.14 10.80 6.01
CA PRO A 34 4.85 10.97 5.36
C PRO A 34 4.85 12.05 4.28
N ASP A 35 5.89 12.88 4.21
CA ASP A 35 6.06 13.91 3.17
C ASP A 35 7.24 13.55 2.25
N PHE A 36 7.49 12.26 2.03
CA PHE A 36 8.65 11.78 1.29
C PHE A 36 8.66 12.31 -0.16
N ASP A 37 9.56 13.26 -0.44
CA ASP A 37 9.76 13.81 -1.78
C ASP A 37 10.69 12.89 -2.59
N ASN A 38 10.07 12.08 -3.45
CA ASN A 38 10.74 11.23 -4.44
C ASN A 38 10.82 11.89 -5.83
N GLY A 39 10.44 13.16 -5.95
CA GLY A 39 10.30 13.87 -7.23
C GLY A 39 9.01 13.54 -7.99
N PHE A 40 8.10 12.77 -7.40
CA PHE A 40 6.76 12.43 -7.88
C PHE A 40 5.69 12.94 -6.91
N THR A 41 4.42 12.73 -7.25
CA THR A 41 3.27 13.22 -6.48
C THR A 41 2.92 12.34 -5.27
N SER A 42 3.39 11.09 -5.24
CA SER A 42 3.03 10.09 -4.22
C SER A 42 4.12 10.01 -3.14
N ASP A 43 3.73 10.12 -1.87
CA ASP A 43 4.66 10.04 -0.73
C ASP A 43 4.83 8.60 -0.18
N PHE A 44 3.91 7.69 -0.48
CA PHE A 44 4.09 6.26 -0.26
C PHE A 44 4.58 5.66 -1.57
N ILE A 45 5.83 5.20 -1.60
CA ILE A 45 6.37 4.44 -2.73
C ILE A 45 7.14 3.23 -2.24
N SER A 46 6.75 2.06 -2.74
CA SER A 46 7.46 0.82 -2.48
C SER A 46 7.73 0.05 -3.75
N THR A 47 8.88 -0.62 -3.80
CA THR A 47 9.18 -1.64 -4.79
C THR A 47 9.38 -2.98 -4.09
N GLY A 48 9.08 -4.07 -4.78
CA GLY A 48 9.24 -5.40 -4.23
C GLY A 48 9.25 -6.51 -5.28
N VAL A 49 9.34 -7.74 -4.77
CA VAL A 49 9.29 -8.95 -5.58
C VAL A 49 8.22 -9.88 -5.04
N PHE A 50 7.59 -10.63 -5.93
CA PHE A 50 6.52 -11.55 -5.57
C PHE A 50 6.66 -12.91 -6.26
N LYS A 51 5.93 -13.87 -5.69
CA LYS A 51 5.60 -15.16 -6.25
C LYS A 51 4.09 -15.35 -6.23
N GLN A 52 3.54 -15.95 -7.28
CA GLN A 52 2.10 -16.17 -7.42
C GLN A 52 1.79 -17.59 -7.87
N TYR A 53 0.56 -18.04 -7.64
CA TYR A 53 0.01 -19.28 -8.14
C TYR A 53 -1.51 -19.16 -8.20
N TYR A 54 -2.17 -20.08 -8.89
CA TYR A 54 -3.63 -20.19 -8.79
C TYR A 54 -3.98 -21.31 -7.81
N VAL A 55 -5.15 -21.20 -7.18
CA VAL A 55 -5.74 -22.26 -6.37
C VAL A 55 -7.01 -22.74 -7.06
N ALA A 56 -7.14 -24.05 -7.20
CA ALA A 56 -8.22 -24.65 -7.96
C ALA A 56 -9.58 -24.42 -7.29
N GLY A 57 -10.48 -23.72 -7.97
CA GLY A 57 -11.85 -23.51 -7.48
C GLY A 57 -12.77 -24.69 -7.76
N THR A 58 -12.44 -25.49 -8.78
CA THR A 58 -13.20 -26.67 -9.20
C THR A 58 -12.29 -27.87 -9.44
N ALA A 59 -12.76 -29.06 -9.07
CA ALA A 59 -12.04 -30.29 -9.34
C ALA A 59 -12.09 -30.67 -10.82
N ARG A 60 -10.94 -30.99 -11.41
CA ARG A 60 -10.81 -31.38 -12.82
C ARG A 60 -9.60 -32.27 -13.06
N GLY A 61 -9.82 -33.42 -13.72
CA GLY A 61 -8.75 -34.39 -13.97
C GLY A 61 -8.08 -34.84 -12.68
N SER A 62 -6.78 -34.57 -12.54
CA SER A 62 -5.98 -34.86 -11.33
C SER A 62 -5.89 -33.68 -10.35
N ILE A 63 -6.53 -32.55 -10.64
CA ILE A 63 -6.54 -31.34 -9.81
C ILE A 63 -7.79 -31.37 -8.94
N SER A 64 -7.61 -31.37 -7.63
CA SER A 64 -8.67 -31.25 -6.61
C SER A 64 -8.91 -29.79 -6.25
N VAL A 65 -10.09 -29.48 -5.71
CA VAL A 65 -10.36 -28.15 -5.16
C VAL A 65 -9.33 -27.83 -4.06
N GLY A 66 -8.76 -26.64 -4.10
CA GLY A 66 -7.71 -26.20 -3.18
C GLY A 66 -6.29 -26.58 -3.61
N ASP A 67 -6.11 -27.34 -4.69
CA ASP A 67 -4.77 -27.64 -5.20
C ASP A 67 -4.13 -26.39 -5.80
N LYS A 68 -2.83 -26.20 -5.54
CA LYS A 68 -2.02 -25.15 -6.16
C LYS A 68 -1.74 -25.49 -7.62
N ILE A 69 -1.99 -24.54 -8.50
CA ILE A 69 -1.77 -24.61 -9.94
C ILE A 69 -0.62 -23.67 -10.29
N SER A 70 0.55 -24.26 -10.56
CA SER A 70 1.73 -23.52 -11.02
C SER A 70 1.88 -23.50 -12.55
N ASP A 71 1.22 -24.42 -13.26
CA ASP A 71 1.12 -24.37 -14.72
C ASP A 71 -0.09 -23.55 -15.12
N PHE A 72 0.13 -22.32 -15.55
CA PHE A 72 -0.95 -21.39 -15.88
C PHE A 72 -1.77 -21.82 -17.11
N ASN A 73 -1.29 -22.78 -17.91
CA ASN A 73 -2.09 -23.36 -18.99
C ASN A 73 -3.24 -24.22 -18.48
N LEU A 74 -3.20 -24.64 -17.22
CA LEU A 74 -4.24 -25.45 -16.58
C LEU A 74 -5.29 -24.62 -15.85
N VAL A 75 -5.11 -23.30 -15.78
CA VAL A 75 -6.02 -22.38 -15.09
C VAL A 75 -7.34 -22.29 -15.86
N THR A 76 -8.44 -22.34 -15.12
CA THR A 76 -9.81 -22.23 -15.63
C THR A 76 -10.59 -21.20 -14.82
N LEU A 77 -11.80 -20.86 -15.29
CA LEU A 77 -12.73 -20.06 -14.49
C LEU A 77 -12.94 -20.68 -13.10
N ASP A 78 -13.29 -19.83 -12.15
CA ASP A 78 -13.43 -20.10 -10.71
C ASP A 78 -12.12 -20.36 -9.96
N ASP A 79 -10.98 -20.50 -10.62
CA ASP A 79 -9.68 -20.55 -9.92
C ASP A 79 -9.35 -19.17 -9.32
N THR A 80 -8.73 -19.16 -8.14
CA THR A 80 -8.35 -17.94 -7.44
C THR A 80 -6.84 -17.69 -7.59
N LEU A 81 -6.48 -16.46 -7.93
CA LEU A 81 -5.09 -16.02 -7.95
C LEU A 81 -4.66 -15.65 -6.53
N GLU A 82 -3.54 -16.23 -6.10
CA GLU A 82 -2.91 -15.99 -4.81
C GLU A 82 -1.41 -15.73 -4.98
N GLY A 83 -0.81 -15.05 -4.02
CA GLY A 83 0.62 -14.83 -4.03
C GLY A 83 1.14 -14.15 -2.78
N TYR A 84 2.46 -14.12 -2.70
CA TYR A 84 3.21 -13.53 -1.60
C TYR A 84 4.53 -12.96 -2.08
N GLY A 85 5.11 -12.07 -1.30
CA GLY A 85 6.30 -11.35 -1.66
C GLY A 85 6.79 -10.48 -0.52
N PHE A 86 7.70 -9.56 -0.84
CA PHE A 86 8.23 -8.61 0.14
C PHE A 86 8.69 -7.33 -0.54
N LEU A 87 8.69 -6.25 0.24
CA LEU A 87 9.10 -4.93 -0.19
C LEU A 87 10.63 -4.83 -0.10
N THR A 88 11.29 -4.57 -1.22
CA THR A 88 12.72 -4.32 -1.28
C THR A 88 13.07 -2.89 -0.86
N THR A 89 12.19 -1.94 -1.17
CA THR A 89 12.32 -0.55 -0.71
C THR A 89 10.98 0.02 -0.28
N PHE A 90 11.01 0.98 0.63
CA PHE A 90 9.87 1.80 1.02
C PHE A 90 10.35 3.23 1.31
N ASN A 91 9.78 4.23 0.66
CA ASN A 91 10.18 5.64 0.75
C ASN A 91 11.70 5.84 0.58
N GLY A 92 12.25 5.16 -0.44
CA GLY A 92 13.69 5.18 -0.75
C GLY A 92 14.59 4.45 0.25
N GLN A 93 14.03 3.92 1.34
CA GLN A 93 14.73 3.20 2.39
C GLN A 93 14.71 1.70 2.11
N ASN A 94 15.75 1.01 2.54
CA ASN A 94 15.80 -0.45 2.58
C ASN A 94 15.24 -0.98 3.90
N ALA A 95 15.04 -2.30 4.00
CA ALA A 95 14.43 -2.91 5.18
C ALA A 95 15.12 -2.60 6.51
N SER A 96 16.46 -2.52 6.53
CA SER A 96 17.20 -2.18 7.76
C SER A 96 17.03 -0.72 8.22
N GLU A 97 16.43 0.13 7.39
CA GLU A 97 16.18 1.54 7.66
C GLU A 97 14.72 1.78 8.06
N TYR A 98 13.77 1.23 7.30
CA TYR A 98 12.34 1.41 7.60
C TYR A 98 11.84 0.47 8.70
N CYS A 99 12.45 -0.71 8.91
CA CYS A 99 12.05 -1.59 10.00
C CYS A 99 12.80 -1.24 11.29
N VAL A 100 12.06 -0.71 12.28
CA VAL A 100 12.56 -0.46 13.63
C VAL A 100 12.52 -1.74 14.47
N THR A 101 11.45 -2.53 14.33
CA THR A 101 11.27 -3.79 15.07
C THR A 101 10.97 -4.99 14.19
N CYS A 102 10.73 -4.82 12.89
CA CYS A 102 10.59 -5.91 11.92
C CYS A 102 11.92 -6.25 11.24
N ASP A 103 11.91 -7.29 10.40
CA ASP A 103 13.01 -7.59 9.47
C ASP A 103 12.71 -7.09 8.06
N VAL A 104 11.45 -7.19 7.63
CA VAL A 104 10.99 -6.79 6.29
C VAL A 104 9.47 -6.59 6.30
N LEU A 105 8.96 -5.73 5.40
CA LEU A 105 7.55 -5.73 5.07
C LEU A 105 7.26 -6.82 4.03
N SER A 106 6.44 -7.81 4.37
CA SER A 106 5.93 -8.81 3.43
C SER A 106 4.61 -8.35 2.80
N PHE A 107 4.33 -8.82 1.59
CA PHE A 107 3.09 -8.53 0.87
C PHE A 107 2.42 -9.84 0.49
N THR A 108 1.11 -9.96 0.72
CA THR A 108 0.31 -11.10 0.29
C THR A 108 -0.92 -10.63 -0.46
N PHE A 109 -1.40 -11.46 -1.38
CA PHE A 109 -2.68 -11.24 -2.07
C PHE A 109 -3.38 -12.57 -2.30
N THR A 110 -4.70 -12.57 -2.22
CA THR A 110 -5.53 -13.78 -2.30
C THR A 110 -6.93 -13.46 -2.82
N ASP A 111 -7.72 -14.49 -3.07
CA ASP A 111 -9.16 -14.40 -3.39
C ASP A 111 -9.52 -13.66 -4.68
N PHE A 112 -8.54 -13.42 -5.56
CA PHE A 112 -8.78 -12.88 -6.90
C PHE A 112 -9.33 -13.97 -7.81
N LYS A 113 -10.65 -14.13 -7.83
CA LYS A 113 -11.31 -15.19 -8.60
C LYS A 113 -11.36 -14.84 -10.08
N LEU A 114 -10.84 -15.73 -10.93
CA LEU A 114 -11.01 -15.63 -12.38
C LEU A 114 -12.48 -15.92 -12.73
N ASP A 115 -13.26 -14.88 -12.93
CA ASP A 115 -14.71 -14.98 -13.11
C ASP A 115 -15.08 -15.16 -14.60
N ASP A 116 -14.38 -14.44 -15.48
CA ASP A 116 -14.63 -14.50 -16.92
C ASP A 116 -13.36 -14.18 -17.74
N LEU A 117 -13.49 -14.30 -19.06
CA LEU A 117 -12.50 -13.88 -20.04
C LEU A 117 -13.16 -12.91 -21.03
N THR A 118 -12.46 -11.84 -21.38
CA THR A 118 -12.91 -10.98 -22.47
C THR A 118 -12.91 -11.73 -23.81
N ALA A 119 -13.53 -11.14 -24.84
CA ALA A 119 -13.55 -11.72 -26.19
C ALA A 119 -12.15 -11.98 -26.78
N VAL A 120 -11.13 -11.24 -26.31
CA VAL A 120 -9.72 -11.42 -26.72
C VAL A 120 -8.92 -12.26 -25.72
N GLY A 121 -9.57 -12.80 -24.68
CA GLY A 121 -8.98 -13.71 -23.71
C GLY A 121 -8.29 -13.05 -22.53
N ALA A 122 -8.54 -11.76 -22.28
CA ALA A 122 -8.04 -11.10 -21.08
C ALA A 122 -8.83 -11.54 -19.85
N PRO A 123 -8.18 -11.84 -18.72
CA PRO A 123 -8.88 -12.30 -17.53
C PRO A 123 -9.65 -11.18 -16.84
N ILE A 124 -10.86 -11.51 -16.42
CA ILE A 124 -11.71 -10.67 -15.58
C ILE A 124 -11.74 -11.29 -14.19
N PHE A 125 -11.24 -10.53 -13.21
CA PHE A 125 -11.17 -10.93 -11.81
C PHE A 125 -12.25 -10.24 -10.98
N THR A 126 -12.78 -10.99 -10.01
CA THR A 126 -13.70 -10.48 -8.99
C THR A 126 -13.20 -10.81 -7.60
N GLY A 127 -13.63 -10.02 -6.62
CA GLY A 127 -13.13 -10.12 -5.25
C GLY A 127 -11.66 -9.75 -5.16
N GLY A 128 -10.98 -10.38 -4.21
CA GLY A 128 -9.57 -10.19 -3.97
C GLY A 128 -9.28 -9.24 -2.83
N SER A 129 -8.27 -9.62 -2.05
CA SER A 129 -7.73 -8.85 -0.95
C SER A 129 -6.22 -8.95 -0.97
N ALA A 130 -5.57 -7.99 -0.34
CA ALA A 130 -4.15 -8.00 -0.12
C ALA A 130 -3.84 -7.56 1.31
N ALA A 131 -2.61 -7.80 1.74
CA ALA A 131 -2.15 -7.37 3.05
C ALA A 131 -0.65 -7.14 3.04
N ILE A 132 -0.21 -6.22 3.89
CA ILE A 132 1.20 -6.00 4.20
C ILE A 132 1.41 -6.34 5.67
N TYR A 133 2.43 -7.14 5.97
CA TYR A 133 2.78 -7.53 7.33
C TYR A 133 4.18 -7.04 7.69
N ALA A 134 4.36 -6.63 8.94
CA ALA A 134 5.65 -6.33 9.52
C ALA A 134 6.28 -7.63 10.06
N ASN A 135 7.02 -8.33 9.21
CA ASN A 135 7.47 -9.70 9.42
C ASN A 135 8.74 -9.80 10.30
N LEU A 136 8.81 -10.87 11.09
CA LEU A 136 9.90 -11.28 11.98
C LEU A 136 10.37 -12.67 11.53
N GLY A 137 11.53 -12.77 10.90
CA GLY A 137 12.01 -14.02 10.31
C GLY A 137 12.75 -13.87 8.99
N GLY A 138 13.02 -12.64 8.56
CA GLY A 138 13.65 -12.35 7.27
C GLY A 138 12.72 -12.48 6.08
N LEU A 139 13.29 -12.84 4.92
CA LEU A 139 12.56 -12.90 3.66
C LEU A 139 11.59 -14.10 3.62
N PRO A 140 10.30 -13.89 3.32
CA PRO A 140 9.32 -14.97 3.33
C PRO A 140 9.59 -16.00 2.23
N THR A 141 9.43 -17.29 2.55
CA THR A 141 9.59 -18.38 1.58
C THR A 141 8.27 -19.04 1.17
N SER A 142 7.19 -18.73 1.88
CA SER A 142 5.84 -19.22 1.63
C SER A 142 4.79 -18.13 1.90
N TYR A 143 3.55 -18.34 1.45
CA TYR A 143 2.43 -17.46 1.79
C TYR A 143 2.21 -17.39 3.31
N ALA A 144 2.31 -18.54 4.00
CA ALA A 144 2.15 -18.60 5.44
C ALA A 144 3.24 -17.77 6.14
N ASP A 145 4.51 -17.92 5.72
CA ASP A 145 5.62 -17.13 6.26
C ASP A 145 5.40 -15.62 6.04
N ALA A 146 4.82 -15.23 4.91
CA ALA A 146 4.54 -13.84 4.57
C ALA A 146 3.38 -13.22 5.36
N SER A 147 2.59 -14.01 6.08
CA SER A 147 1.34 -13.60 6.75
C SER A 147 1.25 -14.00 8.23
N ASP A 148 2.37 -14.33 8.86
CA ASP A 148 2.40 -14.89 10.23
C ASP A 148 2.48 -13.81 11.34
N ASP A 149 2.96 -12.61 11.01
CA ASP A 149 3.25 -11.55 11.98
C ASP A 149 2.22 -10.41 12.01
N LEU A 150 2.63 -9.21 12.45
CA LEU A 150 1.76 -8.07 12.62
C LEU A 150 1.20 -7.60 11.28
N LEU A 151 -0.12 -7.67 11.13
CA LEU A 151 -0.86 -7.04 10.04
C LEU A 151 -0.65 -5.51 10.09
N TRP A 152 0.12 -5.01 9.13
CA TRP A 152 0.48 -3.61 9.05
C TRP A 152 -0.53 -2.82 8.22
N LEU A 153 -0.93 -3.35 7.06
CA LEU A 153 -2.03 -2.85 6.24
C LEU A 153 -2.90 -4.01 5.75
N GLU A 154 -4.20 -3.84 5.85
CA GLU A 154 -5.22 -4.71 5.27
C GLU A 154 -5.85 -3.98 4.08
N LEU A 155 -5.93 -4.66 2.94
CA LEU A 155 -6.26 -4.05 1.66
C LEU A 155 -7.40 -4.80 0.98
N ASP A 156 -8.42 -4.06 0.54
CA ASP A 156 -9.52 -4.59 -0.27
C ASP A 156 -9.39 -4.12 -1.71
N ALA A 157 -9.56 -5.03 -2.68
CA ALA A 157 -9.40 -4.69 -4.08
C ALA A 157 -10.57 -3.85 -4.60
N VAL A 158 -10.25 -2.73 -5.24
CA VAL A 158 -11.20 -1.83 -5.88
C VAL A 158 -11.41 -2.25 -7.33
N VAL A 159 -12.67 -2.29 -7.76
CA VAL A 159 -13.02 -2.59 -9.15
C VAL A 159 -12.63 -1.42 -10.04
N ASN A 160 -11.74 -1.68 -11.01
CA ASN A 160 -11.50 -0.77 -12.13
C ASN A 160 -12.55 -1.05 -13.22
N PRO A 161 -13.52 -0.14 -13.47
CA PRO A 161 -14.58 -0.35 -14.46
C PRO A 161 -14.08 -0.31 -15.92
N LEU A 162 -12.84 0.11 -16.15
CA LEU A 162 -12.22 0.18 -17.46
C LEU A 162 -11.35 -1.05 -17.77
N ALA A 163 -11.07 -1.90 -16.79
CA ALA A 163 -10.33 -3.14 -16.97
C ALA A 163 -11.16 -4.20 -17.73
N GLY A 164 -10.49 -5.25 -18.22
CA GLY A 164 -11.18 -6.34 -18.93
C GLY A 164 -11.94 -5.86 -20.16
N ASP A 165 -11.31 -5.02 -20.99
CA ASP A 165 -11.93 -4.39 -22.17
C ASP A 165 -13.21 -3.59 -21.84
N GLY A 166 -13.29 -3.02 -20.64
CA GLY A 166 -14.43 -2.24 -20.15
C GLY A 166 -15.52 -3.08 -19.45
N ALA A 167 -15.27 -4.36 -19.18
CA ALA A 167 -16.15 -5.21 -18.38
C ALA A 167 -16.06 -4.94 -16.87
N GLY A 168 -14.95 -4.35 -16.43
CA GLY A 168 -14.62 -4.16 -15.03
C GLY A 168 -13.85 -5.35 -14.46
N SER A 169 -12.81 -5.09 -13.67
CA SER A 169 -12.01 -6.13 -13.01
C SER A 169 -11.33 -5.57 -11.75
N THR A 170 -11.10 -6.41 -10.74
CA THR A 170 -10.33 -6.04 -9.54
C THR A 170 -8.82 -6.10 -9.76
N ILE A 171 -8.37 -6.89 -10.75
CA ILE A 171 -7.01 -6.83 -11.30
C ILE A 171 -7.09 -6.75 -12.82
N ASP A 172 -6.43 -5.75 -13.39
CA ASP A 172 -6.27 -5.62 -14.82
C ASP A 172 -4.99 -6.31 -15.29
N VAL A 173 -5.11 -7.42 -16.02
CA VAL A 173 -3.97 -8.11 -16.62
C VAL A 173 -3.93 -7.83 -18.11
N ALA A 174 -2.87 -7.17 -18.56
CA ALA A 174 -2.65 -6.91 -19.98
C ALA A 174 -2.15 -8.19 -20.69
N GLY A 175 -3.07 -8.90 -21.35
CA GLY A 175 -2.78 -10.14 -22.09
C GLY A 175 -3.71 -11.27 -21.65
N THR A 176 -3.26 -12.52 -21.78
CA THR A 176 -4.02 -13.70 -21.31
C THR A 176 -3.55 -14.14 -19.92
N VAL A 177 -4.25 -15.09 -19.29
CA VAL A 177 -3.81 -15.70 -18.02
C VAL A 177 -2.34 -16.15 -18.05
N VAL A 178 -1.91 -16.77 -19.16
CA VAL A 178 -0.54 -17.28 -19.35
C VAL A 178 0.41 -16.19 -19.84
N GLY A 179 -0.04 -15.38 -20.80
CA GLY A 179 0.79 -14.41 -21.52
C GLY A 179 0.82 -13.01 -20.93
N GLY A 180 0.05 -12.75 -19.87
CA GLY A 180 -0.01 -11.47 -19.20
C GLY A 180 1.34 -11.07 -18.61
N LEU A 181 1.88 -9.95 -19.06
CA LEU A 181 3.18 -9.43 -18.63
C LEU A 181 3.06 -8.37 -17.54
N ASN A 182 1.96 -7.62 -17.57
CA ASN A 182 1.69 -6.54 -16.63
C ASN A 182 0.35 -6.77 -15.94
N ALA A 183 0.28 -6.45 -14.65
CA ALA A 183 -0.94 -6.44 -13.88
C ALA A 183 -1.06 -5.13 -13.09
N ASN A 184 -2.23 -4.53 -13.07
CA ASN A 184 -2.53 -3.36 -12.22
C ASN A 184 -3.71 -3.68 -11.29
N ALA A 185 -3.64 -3.21 -10.06
CA ALA A 185 -4.71 -3.32 -9.08
C ALA A 185 -4.78 -2.04 -8.26
N TYR A 186 -5.96 -1.78 -7.69
CA TYR A 186 -6.23 -0.63 -6.85
C TYR A 186 -6.79 -1.14 -5.54
N PHE A 187 -6.39 -0.53 -4.43
CA PHE A 187 -6.70 -1.05 -3.10
C PHE A 187 -7.17 0.04 -2.16
N ASP A 188 -8.24 -0.24 -1.42
CA ASP A 188 -8.65 0.51 -0.24
C ASP A 188 -7.95 -0.06 1.00
N VAL A 189 -7.46 0.81 1.87
CA VAL A 189 -6.88 0.48 3.17
C VAL A 189 -8.01 0.37 4.18
N VAL A 190 -8.37 -0.86 4.52
CA VAL A 190 -9.53 -1.16 5.37
C VAL A 190 -9.16 -1.50 6.81
N GLY A 191 -7.87 -1.71 7.09
CA GLY A 191 -7.40 -2.15 8.40
C GLY A 191 -5.88 -2.25 8.52
N GLY A 192 -5.42 -2.78 9.65
CA GLY A 192 -4.00 -2.91 10.00
C GLY A 192 -3.47 -1.82 10.94
N ALA A 193 -2.26 -2.02 11.45
CA ALA A 193 -1.64 -1.13 12.43
C ALA A 193 -1.38 0.30 11.91
N ALA A 194 -1.14 0.47 10.62
CA ALA A 194 -0.88 1.77 10.00
C ALA A 194 -2.05 2.31 9.17
N ALA A 195 -3.23 1.68 9.23
CA ALA A 195 -4.37 1.99 8.37
C ALA A 195 -4.74 3.49 8.35
N SER A 196 -4.80 4.11 9.53
CA SER A 196 -5.18 5.52 9.70
C SER A 196 -4.25 6.51 9.02
N ASN A 197 -3.08 6.06 8.56
CA ASN A 197 -2.13 6.88 7.84
C ASN A 197 -2.24 6.73 6.33
N PHE A 198 -3.06 5.82 5.79
CA PHE A 198 -3.11 5.53 4.35
C PHE A 198 -4.52 5.53 3.74
N ASP A 199 -5.58 5.66 4.55
CA ASP A 199 -6.96 5.92 4.11
C ASP A 199 -7.11 7.36 3.58
N THR A 200 -6.78 7.57 2.31
CA THR A 200 -6.65 8.88 1.64
C THR A 200 -7.60 9.10 0.46
N ASP A 201 -8.16 8.03 -0.12
CA ASP A 201 -8.90 8.04 -1.39
C ASP A 201 -8.14 8.75 -2.53
N GLY A 202 -6.80 8.77 -2.46
CA GLY A 202 -5.95 9.64 -3.28
C GLY A 202 -5.64 9.14 -4.70
N GLU A 203 -5.85 7.84 -4.94
CA GLU A 203 -5.53 7.17 -6.19
C GLU A 203 -6.78 7.02 -7.10
N LEU A 204 -6.61 6.35 -8.25
CA LEU A 204 -7.71 6.15 -9.19
C LEU A 204 -8.86 5.35 -8.58
N PHE A 205 -10.07 5.64 -9.04
CA PHE A 205 -11.31 5.00 -8.57
C PHE A 205 -11.63 5.26 -7.09
N GLY A 206 -10.96 6.25 -6.47
CA GLY A 206 -11.11 6.57 -5.06
C GLY A 206 -10.37 5.60 -4.16
N SER A 207 -9.39 4.85 -4.69
CA SER A 207 -8.60 3.93 -3.88
C SER A 207 -7.50 4.65 -3.11
N ASP A 208 -6.92 3.95 -2.14
CA ASP A 208 -5.79 4.44 -1.34
C ASP A 208 -4.43 4.14 -1.98
N LEU A 209 -4.29 2.93 -2.54
CA LEU A 209 -3.03 2.46 -3.09
C LEU A 209 -3.22 1.95 -4.53
N ALA A 210 -2.25 2.27 -5.38
CA ALA A 210 -2.11 1.73 -6.72
C ALA A 210 -0.97 0.70 -6.76
N TYR A 211 -1.28 -0.51 -7.22
CA TYR A 211 -0.34 -1.60 -7.42
C TYR A 211 -0.09 -1.80 -8.92
N SER A 212 1.17 -1.92 -9.31
CA SER A 212 1.57 -2.34 -10.64
C SER A 212 2.63 -3.41 -10.56
N ALA A 213 2.47 -4.48 -11.34
CA ALA A 213 3.39 -5.61 -11.37
C ALA A 213 3.78 -5.98 -12.77
N THR A 214 5.00 -6.51 -12.88
CA THR A 214 5.55 -7.04 -14.12
C THR A 214 6.11 -8.44 -13.89
N ARG A 215 5.88 -9.33 -14.86
CA ARG A 215 6.46 -10.67 -14.90
C ARG A 215 6.72 -11.11 -16.33
N ASN A 216 7.59 -12.09 -16.51
CA ASN A 216 7.75 -12.73 -17.81
C ASN A 216 6.61 -13.72 -18.06
N ALA A 217 6.23 -13.93 -19.33
CA ALA A 217 5.17 -14.86 -19.70
C ALA A 217 5.43 -16.27 -19.14
N GLY A 218 4.39 -16.86 -18.54
CA GLY A 218 4.47 -18.18 -17.92
C GLY A 218 5.40 -18.28 -16.69
N GLN A 219 5.93 -17.19 -16.16
CA GLN A 219 6.64 -17.19 -14.89
C GLN A 219 5.69 -16.93 -13.73
N ASP A 220 6.00 -17.56 -12.59
CA ASP A 220 5.28 -17.42 -11.33
C ASP A 220 5.89 -16.35 -10.41
N THR A 221 6.94 -15.68 -10.85
CA THR A 221 7.65 -14.63 -10.09
C THR A 221 7.78 -13.35 -10.90
N GLY A 222 7.82 -12.22 -10.20
CA GLY A 222 7.90 -10.91 -10.81
C GLY A 222 8.29 -9.80 -9.83
N GLY A 223 8.32 -8.58 -10.34
CA GLY A 223 8.53 -7.36 -9.54
C GLY A 223 7.26 -6.53 -9.48
N PHE A 224 7.08 -5.80 -8.40
CA PHE A 224 5.94 -4.89 -8.23
C PHE A 224 6.36 -3.53 -7.69
N ILE A 225 5.47 -2.56 -7.87
CA ILE A 225 5.50 -1.24 -7.28
C ILE A 225 4.14 -0.99 -6.63
N ILE A 226 4.15 -0.41 -5.43
CA ILE A 226 2.94 0.08 -4.75
C ILE A 226 3.15 1.57 -4.49
N ASN A 227 2.19 2.39 -4.91
CA ASN A 227 2.21 3.83 -4.70
C ASN A 227 0.91 4.29 -4.02
N GLY A 228 0.99 5.38 -3.27
CA GLY A 228 -0.15 6.05 -2.65
C GLY A 228 0.29 7.32 -1.94
N ASN A 229 -0.57 7.86 -1.09
CA ASN A 229 -0.24 8.98 -0.21
C ASN A 229 -0.46 8.58 1.24
N SER A 230 0.19 9.30 2.14
CA SER A 230 0.04 9.12 3.56
C SER A 230 -0.54 10.36 4.20
N ILE A 231 -1.13 10.17 5.38
CA ILE A 231 -1.66 11.24 6.22
C ILE A 231 -0.57 11.58 7.24
N PRO A 232 0.01 12.79 7.17
CA PRO A 232 0.96 13.25 8.17
C PRO A 232 0.33 13.32 9.55
N GLU A 233 1.11 13.08 10.61
CA GLU A 233 0.62 13.30 11.97
C GLU A 233 0.18 14.77 12.17
N PRO A 234 -0.93 15.03 12.89
CA PRO A 234 -1.48 16.38 13.07
C PRO A 234 -0.65 17.30 13.99
N THR A 235 0.66 17.08 14.13
CA THR A 235 1.56 17.85 15.01
C THR A 235 1.49 19.36 14.74
N SER A 236 1.26 19.77 13.50
CA SER A 236 1.04 21.18 13.13
C SER A 236 -0.21 21.80 13.77
N LEU A 237 -1.32 21.05 13.86
CA LEU A 237 -2.56 21.52 14.50
C LEU A 237 -2.42 21.62 16.03
N ALA A 238 -1.72 20.65 16.64
CA ALA A 238 -1.49 20.65 18.08
C ALA A 238 -0.56 21.81 18.49
N ILE A 239 0.54 22.03 17.76
CA ILE A 239 1.47 23.15 18.03
C ILE A 239 0.79 24.50 17.75
N PHE A 240 0.01 24.61 16.67
CA PHE A 240 -0.77 25.81 16.40
C PHE A 240 -1.82 26.07 17.50
N GLY A 241 -2.57 25.05 17.92
CA GLY A 241 -3.55 25.14 19.00
C GLY A 241 -2.92 25.50 20.34
N LEU A 242 -1.80 24.87 20.69
CA LEU A 242 -1.01 25.21 21.88
C LEU A 242 -0.39 26.60 21.79
N GLY A 243 0.01 27.04 20.59
CA GLY A 243 0.49 28.39 20.31
C GLY A 243 -0.60 29.44 20.57
N ILE A 244 -1.83 29.18 20.11
CA ILE A 244 -3.00 30.05 20.38
C ILE A 244 -3.34 30.06 21.87
N LEU A 245 -3.35 28.92 22.54
CA LEU A 245 -3.60 28.82 23.98
C LEU A 245 -2.53 29.54 24.80
N GLY A 246 -1.26 29.42 24.39
CA GLY A 246 -0.14 30.17 24.98
C GLY A 246 -0.30 31.67 24.81
N LEU A 247 -0.73 32.15 23.63
CA LEU A 247 -1.03 33.56 23.38
C LEU A 247 -2.20 34.06 24.24
N ALA A 248 -3.28 33.29 24.33
CA ALA A 248 -4.45 33.62 25.13
C ALA A 248 -4.14 33.66 26.64
N GLY A 249 -3.30 32.74 27.13
CA GLY A 249 -2.81 32.73 28.50
C GLY A 249 -1.89 33.92 28.82
N ALA A 250 -1.02 34.30 27.88
CA ALA A 250 -0.15 35.48 28.03
C ALA A 250 -0.94 36.80 28.01
N ALA A 251 -2.02 36.89 27.22
CA ALA A 251 -2.90 38.05 27.19
C ALA A 251 -3.64 38.27 28.53
N ARG A 252 -4.08 37.20 29.20
CA ARG A 252 -4.77 37.28 30.51
C ARG A 252 -3.87 37.74 31.66
N ARG A 253 -2.55 37.52 31.59
CA ARG A 253 -1.61 37.99 32.64
C ARG A 253 -1.34 39.50 32.62
N LYS A 254 -1.79 40.21 31.58
CA LYS A 254 -1.64 41.68 31.46
C LYS A 254 -2.91 42.47 31.81
N ALA A 255 -4.03 41.78 32.07
CA ALA A 255 -5.28 42.40 32.54
C ALA A 255 -5.32 42.43 34.08
#